data_AF-A0A4V3GPS1-F1
#
_entry.id   AF-A0A4V3GPS1-F1
#
_cell.length_a   1.000
_cell.length_b   1.000
_cell.length_c   1.000
_cell.angle_alpha   90.00
_cell.angle_beta   90.00
_cell.angle_gamma   90.00
#
_symmetry.space_group_name_H-M   'P 1'
#
loop_
_entity.id
_entity.type
_entity.pdbx_description
1 polymer ?
#
loop_
_entity_poly.entity_id
_entity_poly.type
_entity_poly.pdbx_seq_one_letter_code
_entity_poly.pdbx_strand_id
1 'polypeptide(L)'
;MKTELKIKIQRSFLDNYKRDLHLHPDFISFENKDLVGSGITSFKTDEIKEFRYGVTLYQYDIVFGRDFQIFIKNFNDEVLKINFKSYFGIKKSEYTKIYAEIINTVWDLYFKQKVILFIKAFEVGESFTIGDVDINSDGVLITISKLLKQEKKLINWKDIGIRKYTTYVSIYSRENPLDFNRGYSYKEDWNTFVLYEVIRNILENKNINND
;
A
#
# COMPACT_ATOMS: atom_id res chain seq x y z
N MET A 1 -13.73 5.82 -15.59
CA MET A 1 -13.45 5.10 -14.33
C MET A 1 -13.70 3.63 -14.61
N LYS A 2 -12.72 2.74 -14.34
CA LYS A 2 -13.01 1.30 -14.39
C LYS A 2 -13.95 0.99 -13.24
N THR A 3 -15.10 0.42 -13.56
CA THR A 3 -16.15 0.11 -12.60
C THR A 3 -15.93 -1.23 -11.91
N GLU A 4 -15.21 -2.17 -12.54
CA GLU A 4 -14.87 -3.47 -11.97
C GLU A 4 -13.64 -4.07 -12.69
N LEU A 5 -13.00 -5.06 -12.07
CA LEU A 5 -11.97 -5.89 -12.70
C LEU A 5 -12.26 -7.37 -12.42
N LYS A 6 -12.41 -8.15 -13.50
CA LYS A 6 -12.55 -9.62 -13.46
C LYS A 6 -11.40 -10.23 -14.23
N ILE A 7 -10.51 -10.93 -13.53
CA ILE A 7 -9.35 -11.59 -14.16
C ILE A 7 -9.09 -12.96 -13.56
N LYS A 8 -8.52 -13.84 -14.38
CA LYS A 8 -8.06 -15.16 -13.97
C LYS A 8 -6.56 -15.13 -13.69
N ILE A 9 -6.17 -15.44 -12.47
CA ILE A 9 -4.77 -15.44 -12.01
C ILE A 9 -4.24 -16.87 -11.90
N GLN A 10 -3.13 -17.13 -12.56
CA GLN A 10 -2.36 -18.37 -12.45
C GLN A 10 -1.15 -18.10 -11.53
N ARG A 11 -1.02 -18.81 -10.40
CA ARG A 11 0.00 -18.44 -9.38
C ARG A 11 1.43 -18.69 -9.82
N SER A 12 1.64 -19.62 -10.74
CA SER A 12 2.96 -19.96 -11.30
C SER A 12 2.77 -20.62 -12.66
N PHE A 13 3.82 -20.70 -13.47
CA PHE A 13 3.77 -21.45 -14.74
C PHE A 13 3.53 -22.96 -14.53
N LEU A 14 3.85 -23.49 -13.34
CA LEU A 14 3.58 -24.89 -12.93
C LEU A 14 2.18 -25.10 -12.34
N ASP A 15 1.44 -24.02 -12.12
CA ASP A 15 0.11 -24.09 -11.53
C ASP A 15 -0.93 -24.32 -12.62
N ASN A 16 -1.53 -25.52 -12.66
CA ASN A 16 -2.53 -25.86 -13.67
C ASN A 16 -3.91 -25.21 -13.41
N TYR A 17 -4.03 -24.44 -12.32
CA TYR A 17 -5.29 -23.84 -11.92
C TYR A 17 -5.27 -22.31 -12.06
N LYS A 18 -6.38 -21.77 -12.58
CA LYS A 18 -6.61 -20.33 -12.70
C LYS A 18 -7.65 -19.92 -11.67
N ARG A 19 -7.26 -19.05 -10.74
CA ARG A 19 -8.11 -18.52 -9.66
C ARG A 19 -8.81 -17.26 -10.15
N ASP A 20 -10.10 -17.13 -9.82
CA ASP A 20 -10.87 -15.95 -10.16
C ASP A 20 -10.61 -14.82 -9.15
N LEU A 21 -10.17 -13.66 -9.66
CA LEU A 21 -10.14 -12.40 -8.92
C LEU A 21 -11.26 -11.51 -9.45
N HIS A 22 -12.05 -10.99 -8.54
CA HIS A 22 -13.07 -10.00 -8.82
C HIS A 22 -12.91 -8.80 -7.88
N LEU A 23 -12.60 -7.65 -8.46
CA LEU A 23 -12.65 -6.36 -7.79
C LEU A 23 -13.94 -5.65 -8.25
N HIS A 24 -14.89 -5.48 -7.34
CA HIS A 24 -16.19 -4.88 -7.57
C HIS A 24 -16.36 -3.67 -6.63
N PRO A 25 -17.14 -2.64 -6.97
CA PRO A 25 -17.33 -1.48 -6.07
C PRO A 25 -17.84 -1.86 -4.68
N ASP A 26 -18.63 -2.93 -4.58
CA ASP A 26 -19.23 -3.39 -3.33
C ASP A 26 -18.41 -4.45 -2.58
N PHE A 27 -17.47 -5.12 -3.26
CA PHE A 27 -16.71 -6.21 -2.67
C PHE A 27 -15.44 -6.55 -3.44
N ILE A 28 -14.51 -7.18 -2.74
CA ILE A 28 -13.39 -7.91 -3.34
C ILE A 28 -13.54 -9.40 -3.04
N SER A 29 -13.33 -10.25 -4.05
CA SER A 29 -13.29 -11.69 -3.85
C SER A 29 -12.12 -12.32 -4.61
N PHE A 30 -11.41 -13.24 -3.96
CA PHE A 30 -10.34 -14.02 -4.59
C PHE A 30 -10.31 -15.45 -4.05
N GLU A 31 -10.13 -16.41 -4.95
CA GLU A 31 -9.92 -17.80 -4.57
C GLU A 31 -8.46 -18.00 -4.12
N ASN A 32 -8.20 -17.79 -2.84
CA ASN A 32 -6.85 -17.71 -2.27
C ASN A 32 -6.39 -19.01 -1.58
N LYS A 33 -7.19 -20.07 -1.57
CA LYS A 33 -6.82 -21.34 -0.95
C LYS A 33 -6.09 -22.28 -1.92
N ASP A 34 -5.30 -23.20 -1.35
CA ASP A 34 -4.40 -24.06 -2.12
C ASP A 34 -5.12 -25.23 -2.78
N LEU A 35 -6.20 -25.72 -2.17
CA LEU A 35 -7.03 -26.77 -2.75
C LEU A 35 -8.06 -26.15 -3.71
N VAL A 36 -8.17 -26.73 -4.92
CA VAL A 36 -9.14 -26.31 -5.94
C VAL A 36 -10.56 -26.33 -5.35
N GLY A 37 -11.29 -25.22 -5.43
CA GLY A 37 -12.66 -25.12 -4.92
C GLY A 37 -12.79 -25.06 -3.39
N SER A 38 -11.69 -24.94 -2.64
CA SER A 38 -11.73 -25.00 -1.16
C SER A 38 -12.05 -23.69 -0.45
N GLY A 39 -12.29 -22.61 -1.20
CA GLY A 39 -12.92 -21.41 -0.68
C GLY A 39 -12.47 -20.12 -1.35
N ILE A 40 -13.45 -19.24 -1.55
CA ILE A 40 -13.27 -17.84 -1.93
C ILE A 40 -13.19 -17.06 -0.62
N THR A 41 -12.15 -16.24 -0.46
CA THR A 41 -12.18 -15.18 0.55
C THR A 41 -12.76 -13.95 -0.12
N SER A 42 -13.76 -13.35 0.54
CA SER A 42 -14.43 -12.15 0.07
C SER A 42 -14.55 -11.16 1.21
N PHE A 43 -14.34 -9.89 0.93
CA PHE A 43 -14.62 -8.78 1.85
C PHE A 43 -15.56 -7.81 1.16
N LYS A 44 -16.55 -7.30 1.89
CA LYS A 44 -17.31 -6.13 1.45
C LYS A 44 -16.41 -4.89 1.51
N THR A 45 -16.73 -3.87 0.71
CA THR A 45 -15.92 -2.65 0.64
C THR A 45 -15.81 -1.92 1.98
N ASP A 46 -16.88 -1.90 2.77
CA ASP A 46 -16.92 -1.32 4.11
C ASP A 46 -16.13 -2.12 5.16
N GLU A 47 -15.85 -3.39 4.90
CA GLU A 47 -15.00 -4.25 5.74
C GLU A 47 -13.51 -4.02 5.47
N ILE A 48 -13.12 -3.50 4.30
CA ILE A 48 -11.72 -3.29 3.92
C ILE A 48 -11.11 -2.19 4.80
N LYS A 49 -10.02 -2.50 5.50
CA LYS A 49 -9.31 -1.58 6.40
C LYS A 49 -8.06 -1.01 5.73
N GLU A 50 -7.17 -1.90 5.28
CA GLU A 50 -5.80 -1.58 4.87
C GLU A 50 -5.36 -2.38 3.66
N PHE A 51 -4.39 -1.87 2.90
CA PHE A 51 -3.69 -2.66 1.88
C PHE A 51 -2.19 -2.39 1.85
N ARG A 52 -1.43 -3.38 1.37
CA ARG A 52 0.00 -3.28 1.08
C ARG A 52 0.33 -4.13 -0.14
N TYR A 53 1.40 -3.80 -0.85
CA TYR A 53 1.79 -4.48 -2.07
C TYR A 53 3.30 -4.45 -2.30
N GLY A 54 3.86 -5.50 -2.91
CA GLY A 54 5.26 -5.52 -3.26
C GLY A 54 5.64 -6.68 -4.16
N VAL A 55 6.91 -6.69 -4.57
CA VAL A 55 7.49 -7.79 -5.33
C VAL A 55 8.65 -8.37 -4.53
N THR A 56 8.58 -9.66 -4.22
CA THR A 56 9.73 -10.39 -3.69
C THR A 56 10.56 -10.92 -4.86
N LEU A 57 11.86 -10.59 -4.88
CA LEU A 57 12.78 -11.08 -5.91
C LEU A 57 13.39 -12.40 -5.46
N TYR A 58 13.32 -13.42 -6.31
CA TYR A 58 14.09 -14.64 -6.14
C TYR A 58 15.43 -14.47 -6.88
N GLN A 59 16.53 -14.50 -6.14
CA GLN A 59 17.86 -14.24 -6.65
C GLN A 59 18.92 -15.09 -5.95
N TYR A 60 19.94 -15.50 -6.71
CA TYR A 60 21.28 -15.80 -6.20
C TYR A 60 22.17 -14.62 -6.63
N ASP A 61 23.12 -14.83 -7.54
CA ASP A 61 23.89 -13.73 -8.17
C ASP A 61 23.07 -12.96 -9.22
N ILE A 62 22.03 -13.59 -9.77
CA ILE A 62 21.10 -13.00 -10.73
C ILE A 62 19.65 -13.16 -10.27
N VAL A 63 18.80 -12.19 -10.64
CA VAL A 63 17.35 -12.27 -10.40
C VAL A 63 16.73 -13.25 -11.40
N PHE A 64 16.29 -14.40 -10.90
CA PHE A 64 15.66 -15.45 -11.72
C PHE A 64 14.16 -15.59 -11.47
N GLY A 65 13.59 -14.92 -10.47
CA GLY A 65 12.16 -14.96 -10.23
C GLY A 65 11.60 -13.75 -9.50
N ARG A 66 10.27 -13.62 -9.56
CA ARG A 66 9.50 -12.54 -8.94
C ARG A 66 8.20 -13.10 -8.41
N ASP A 67 7.90 -12.84 -7.14
CA ASP A 67 6.60 -13.09 -6.51
C ASP A 67 5.91 -11.74 -6.31
N PHE A 68 4.90 -11.47 -7.14
CA PHE A 68 4.05 -10.29 -7.07
C PHE A 68 3.02 -10.52 -5.96
N GLN A 69 2.93 -9.60 -5.01
CA GLN A 69 2.14 -9.79 -3.79
C GLN A 69 1.29 -8.55 -3.51
N ILE A 70 0.00 -8.76 -3.29
CA ILE A 70 -0.96 -7.73 -2.88
C ILE A 70 -1.71 -8.31 -1.69
N PHE A 71 -1.78 -7.55 -0.61
CA PHE A 71 -2.46 -7.95 0.61
C PHE A 71 -3.50 -6.90 0.94
N ILE A 72 -4.70 -7.35 1.26
CA ILE A 72 -5.82 -6.53 1.71
C ILE A 72 -6.27 -7.08 3.04
N LYS A 73 -6.42 -6.20 4.04
CA LYS A 73 -6.80 -6.55 5.40
C LYS A 73 -8.16 -5.93 5.71
N ASN A 74 -9.04 -6.69 6.36
CA ASN A 74 -10.31 -6.16 6.84
C ASN A 74 -10.21 -5.65 8.30
N PHE A 75 -11.31 -5.13 8.85
CA PHE A 75 -11.38 -4.67 10.23
C PHE A 75 -11.29 -5.78 11.29
N ASN A 76 -11.47 -7.04 10.90
CA ASN A 76 -11.28 -8.22 11.74
C ASN A 76 -9.85 -8.79 11.67
N ASP A 77 -8.91 -8.03 11.07
CA ASP A 77 -7.51 -8.43 10.81
C ASP A 77 -7.33 -9.67 9.93
N GLU A 78 -8.37 -10.10 9.20
CA GLU A 78 -8.27 -11.14 8.19
C GLU A 78 -7.58 -10.60 6.93
N VAL A 79 -6.71 -11.40 6.31
CA VAL A 79 -5.89 -10.98 5.17
C VAL A 79 -6.23 -11.77 3.91
N LEU A 80 -6.71 -11.06 2.89
CA LEU A 80 -6.79 -11.53 1.51
C LEU A 80 -5.42 -11.33 0.83
N LYS A 81 -4.72 -12.42 0.54
CA LYS A 81 -3.48 -12.41 -0.24
C LYS A 81 -3.75 -12.78 -1.69
N ILE A 82 -3.41 -11.87 -2.60
CA ILE A 82 -3.34 -12.11 -4.05
C ILE A 82 -1.86 -12.18 -4.41
N ASN A 83 -1.41 -13.32 -4.93
CA ASN A 83 -0.04 -13.45 -5.39
C ASN A 83 0.12 -14.37 -6.60
N PHE A 84 1.14 -14.09 -7.39
CA PHE A 84 1.51 -14.86 -8.58
C PHE A 84 2.97 -14.63 -8.93
N LYS A 85 3.59 -15.63 -9.56
CA LYS A 85 5.04 -15.74 -9.69
C LYS A 85 5.47 -15.87 -11.15
N SER A 86 6.50 -15.12 -11.51
CA SER A 86 7.23 -15.27 -12.76
C SER A 86 8.62 -15.84 -12.46
N TYR A 87 9.06 -16.81 -13.25
CA TYR A 87 10.39 -17.43 -13.17
C TYR A 87 11.06 -17.39 -14.53
N PHE A 88 12.38 -17.22 -14.55
CA PHE A 88 13.23 -17.21 -15.74
C PHE A 88 12.73 -16.30 -16.87
N GLY A 89 12.07 -15.19 -16.50
CA GLY A 89 11.48 -14.23 -17.44
C GLY A 89 10.14 -14.64 -18.06
N ILE A 90 9.67 -15.87 -17.84
CA ILE A 90 8.39 -16.37 -18.35
C ILE A 90 7.25 -15.50 -17.82
N LYS A 91 6.44 -14.94 -18.75
CA LYS A 91 5.33 -14.02 -18.47
C LYS A 91 5.69 -12.79 -17.63
N LYS A 92 6.97 -12.42 -17.48
CA LYS A 92 7.41 -11.30 -16.65
C LYS A 92 6.70 -9.99 -16.99
N SER A 93 6.62 -9.64 -18.27
CA SER A 93 5.96 -8.40 -18.73
C SER A 93 4.44 -8.45 -18.53
N GLU A 94 3.80 -9.57 -18.87
CA GLU A 94 2.37 -9.81 -18.66
C GLU A 94 1.99 -9.68 -17.18
N TYR A 95 2.71 -10.36 -16.29
CA TYR A 95 2.45 -10.33 -14.86
C TYR A 95 2.74 -8.97 -14.24
N THR A 96 3.71 -8.22 -14.78
CA THR A 96 3.94 -6.83 -14.34
C THR A 96 2.75 -5.93 -14.69
N LYS A 97 2.14 -6.11 -15.89
CA LYS A 97 0.93 -5.36 -16.30
C LYS A 97 -0.28 -5.72 -15.44
N ILE A 98 -0.52 -7.02 -15.25
CA ILE A 98 -1.61 -7.52 -14.39
C ILE A 98 -1.45 -6.98 -12.96
N TYR A 99 -0.24 -7.03 -12.41
CA TYR A 99 0.05 -6.51 -11.08
C TYR A 99 -0.27 -5.02 -10.93
N ALA A 100 0.17 -4.20 -11.90
CA ALA A 100 -0.14 -2.77 -11.91
C ALA A 100 -1.65 -2.51 -12.05
N GLU A 101 -2.34 -3.28 -12.89
CA GLU A 101 -3.79 -3.17 -13.09
C GLU A 101 -4.58 -3.48 -11.81
N ILE A 102 -4.19 -4.54 -11.08
CA ILE A 102 -4.83 -4.89 -9.80
C ILE A 102 -4.62 -3.77 -8.79
N ILE A 103 -3.39 -3.27 -8.61
CA ILE A 103 -3.09 -2.20 -7.64
C ILE A 103 -3.89 -0.93 -7.96
N ASN A 104 -3.89 -0.50 -9.22
CA ASN A 104 -4.62 0.69 -9.63
C ASN A 104 -6.12 0.55 -9.38
N THR A 105 -6.68 -0.64 -9.65
CA THR A 105 -8.11 -0.90 -9.44
C THR A 105 -8.45 -0.97 -7.94
N VAL A 106 -7.62 -1.63 -7.12
CA VAL A 106 -7.77 -1.64 -5.65
C VAL A 106 -7.75 -0.22 -5.09
N TRP A 107 -6.82 0.60 -5.58
CA TRP A 107 -6.71 2.00 -5.19
C TRP A 107 -7.97 2.80 -5.54
N ASP A 108 -8.39 2.75 -6.81
CA ASP A 108 -9.51 3.53 -7.32
C ASP A 108 -10.84 3.14 -6.66
N LEU A 109 -11.08 1.85 -6.45
CA LEU A 109 -12.34 1.36 -5.87
C LEU A 109 -12.42 1.57 -4.35
N TYR A 110 -11.35 1.32 -3.61
CA TYR A 110 -11.46 1.14 -2.15
C TYR A 110 -10.71 2.17 -1.31
N PHE A 111 -9.67 2.82 -1.83
CA PHE A 111 -8.76 3.64 -1.03
C PHE A 111 -8.75 5.12 -1.40
N LYS A 112 -9.07 5.47 -2.65
CA LYS A 112 -9.15 6.87 -3.08
C LYS A 112 -10.12 7.70 -2.22
N GLN A 113 -11.30 7.15 -1.93
CA GLN A 113 -12.27 7.83 -1.07
C GLN A 113 -11.78 7.94 0.39
N LYS A 114 -11.06 6.94 0.91
CA LYS A 114 -10.49 6.99 2.27
C LYS A 114 -9.47 8.11 2.42
N VAL A 115 -8.65 8.34 1.41
CA VAL A 115 -7.67 9.46 1.38
C VAL A 115 -8.39 10.80 1.46
N ILE A 116 -9.48 10.96 0.70
CA ILE A 116 -10.31 12.18 0.77
C ILE A 116 -10.88 12.39 2.17
N LEU A 117 -11.31 11.32 2.85
CA LEU A 117 -11.80 11.41 4.23
C LEU A 117 -10.70 11.83 5.20
N PHE A 118 -9.48 11.30 5.09
CA PHE A 118 -8.35 11.73 5.91
C PHE A 118 -7.99 13.21 5.68
N ILE A 119 -8.01 13.68 4.43
CA ILE A 119 -7.76 15.09 4.11
C ILE A 119 -8.83 15.98 4.74
N LYS A 120 -10.11 15.61 4.64
CA LYS A 120 -11.21 16.35 5.28
C LYS A 120 -11.09 16.39 6.81
N ALA A 121 -10.74 15.26 7.43
CA ALA A 121 -10.47 15.20 8.86
C ALA A 121 -9.36 16.18 9.25
N PHE A 122 -8.27 16.21 8.47
CA PHE A 122 -7.18 17.16 8.68
C PHE A 122 -7.64 18.63 8.57
N GLU A 123 -8.45 18.96 7.57
CA GLU A 123 -8.94 20.33 7.32
C GLU A 123 -9.80 20.87 8.46
N VAL A 124 -10.54 20.01 9.16
CA VAL A 124 -11.34 20.38 10.34
C VAL A 124 -10.53 20.33 11.66
N GLY A 125 -9.23 20.04 11.59
CA GLY A 125 -8.33 20.00 12.74
C GLY A 125 -8.31 18.68 13.50
N GLU A 126 -8.90 17.60 12.97
CA GLU A 126 -8.84 16.28 13.58
C GLU A 126 -7.45 15.65 13.43
N SER A 127 -7.03 14.94 14.46
CA SER A 127 -5.83 14.11 14.44
C SER A 127 -6.19 12.67 14.13
N PHE A 128 -5.36 11.98 13.35
CA PHE A 128 -5.59 10.59 12.93
C PHE A 128 -4.29 9.84 12.72
N THR A 129 -4.38 8.52 12.61
CA THR A 129 -3.24 7.62 12.41
C THR A 129 -3.37 6.87 11.10
N ILE A 130 -2.28 6.76 10.35
CA ILE A 130 -2.15 5.89 9.17
C ILE A 130 -0.93 5.00 9.38
N GLY A 131 -1.15 3.69 9.53
CA GLY A 131 -0.09 2.77 9.94
C GLY A 131 0.38 3.10 11.37
N ASP A 132 1.66 3.41 11.53
CA ASP A 132 2.28 3.84 12.79
C ASP A 132 2.58 5.35 12.85
N VAL A 133 2.00 6.12 11.93
CA VAL A 133 2.24 7.56 11.79
C VAL A 133 1.03 8.35 12.28
N ASP A 134 1.25 9.20 13.28
CA ASP A 134 0.21 10.10 13.78
C ASP A 134 0.31 11.46 13.05
N ILE A 135 -0.82 11.94 12.56
CA ILE A 135 -0.94 13.17 11.75
C ILE A 135 -1.87 14.13 12.49
N ASN A 136 -1.42 15.37 12.68
CA ASN A 136 -2.16 16.41 13.40
C ASN A 136 -1.84 17.82 12.87
N SER A 137 -2.46 18.85 13.45
CA SER A 137 -2.30 20.25 13.02
C SER A 137 -0.84 20.75 13.01
N ASP A 138 0.00 20.22 13.89
CA ASP A 138 1.37 20.71 14.10
C ASP A 138 2.36 20.03 13.13
N GLY A 139 2.13 18.75 12.84
CA GLY A 139 2.98 17.99 11.94
C GLY A 139 2.67 16.52 11.87
N VAL A 140 3.73 15.74 11.65
CA VAL A 140 3.69 14.29 11.55
C VAL A 140 4.60 13.68 12.61
N LEU A 141 4.06 12.78 13.41
CA LEU A 141 4.78 12.03 14.43
C LEU A 141 5.22 10.68 13.85
N ILE A 142 6.53 10.53 13.64
CA ILE A 142 7.12 9.29 13.12
C ILE A 142 7.91 8.55 14.19
N THR A 143 7.94 7.22 14.12
CA THR A 143 8.77 6.40 15.02
C THR A 143 10.16 6.23 14.44
N ILE A 144 11.19 6.86 15.00
CA ILE A 144 12.57 6.66 14.55
C ILE A 144 13.29 5.61 15.40
N SER A 145 14.13 4.79 14.76
CA SER A 145 14.94 3.77 15.42
C SER A 145 16.36 4.30 15.56
N LYS A 146 16.83 4.49 16.80
CA LYS A 146 18.21 4.84 17.11
C LYS A 146 18.84 3.73 17.95
N LEU A 147 19.77 2.99 17.34
CA LEU A 147 20.50 1.87 17.96
C LEU A 147 19.56 0.82 18.58
N LEU A 148 19.23 0.98 19.87
CA LEU A 148 18.45 0.06 20.69
C LEU A 148 17.12 0.67 21.20
N LYS A 149 16.79 1.90 20.80
CA LYS A 149 15.57 2.60 21.25
C LYS A 149 14.75 3.08 20.06
N GLN A 150 13.44 2.94 20.19
CA GLN A 150 12.47 3.60 19.32
C GLN A 150 11.97 4.85 20.02
N GLU A 151 11.98 5.98 19.33
CA GLU A 151 11.43 7.23 19.84
C GLU A 151 10.47 7.83 18.81
N LYS A 152 9.36 8.40 19.27
CA LYS A 152 8.46 9.18 18.42
C LYS A 152 9.01 10.60 18.28
N LYS A 153 9.13 11.10 17.05
CA LYS A 153 9.55 12.48 16.74
C LYS A 153 8.53 13.19 15.89
N LEU A 154 8.17 14.39 16.35
CA LEU A 154 7.30 15.30 15.62
C LEU A 154 8.16 16.05 14.61
N ILE A 155 7.77 15.95 13.33
CA ILE A 155 8.31 16.78 12.26
C ILE A 155 7.22 17.79 11.90
N ASN A 156 7.49 19.08 12.13
CA ASN A 156 6.55 20.15 11.84
C ASN A 156 6.26 20.23 10.34
N TRP A 157 5.04 20.67 9.98
CA TRP A 157 4.65 20.82 8.56
C TRP A 157 5.58 21.70 7.72
N LYS A 158 6.28 22.67 8.33
CA LYS A 158 7.24 23.54 7.64
C LYS A 158 8.55 22.80 7.28
N ASP A 159 8.90 21.79 8.06
CA ASP A 159 10.16 21.06 8.00
C ASP A 159 10.01 19.67 7.34
N ILE A 160 8.78 19.17 7.17
CA ILE A 160 8.57 17.83 6.62
C ILE A 160 8.97 17.73 5.13
N GLY A 161 9.82 16.76 4.85
CA GLY A 161 10.13 16.23 3.53
C GLY A 161 9.45 14.88 3.32
N ILE A 162 8.95 14.65 2.11
CA ILE A 162 8.45 13.34 1.69
C ILE A 162 9.05 12.98 0.33
N ARG A 163 9.53 11.74 0.19
CA ARG A 163 10.10 11.24 -1.06
C ARG A 163 9.57 9.86 -1.40
N LYS A 164 9.07 9.72 -2.62
CA LYS A 164 8.61 8.45 -3.18
C LYS A 164 9.77 7.72 -3.85
N TYR A 165 10.01 6.49 -3.42
CA TYR A 165 10.88 5.53 -4.10
C TYR A 165 10.03 4.40 -4.70
N THR A 166 10.66 3.50 -5.45
CA THR A 166 9.96 2.38 -6.10
C THR A 166 9.35 1.40 -5.08
N THR A 167 10.04 1.14 -3.97
CA THR A 167 9.66 0.10 -2.99
C THR A 167 9.21 0.66 -1.64
N TYR A 168 9.41 1.95 -1.40
CA TYR A 168 9.08 2.61 -0.14
C TYR A 168 8.85 4.11 -0.31
N VAL A 169 8.39 4.75 0.76
CA VAL A 169 8.27 6.20 0.90
C VAL A 169 9.09 6.63 2.10
N SER A 170 9.87 7.70 1.97
CA SER A 170 10.59 8.29 3.10
C SER A 170 9.87 9.53 3.58
N ILE A 171 9.66 9.64 4.89
CA ILE A 171 9.27 10.86 5.58
C ILE A 171 10.46 11.29 6.43
N TYR A 172 10.87 12.55 6.32
CA TYR A 172 12.07 13.07 6.99
C TYR A 172 11.95 14.56 7.33
N SER A 173 12.76 15.02 8.27
CA SER A 173 12.99 16.45 8.54
C SER A 173 13.96 17.02 7.52
N ARG A 174 13.65 18.17 6.93
CA ARG A 174 14.54 18.89 6.00
C ARG A 174 15.74 19.49 6.74
N GLU A 175 15.53 19.95 7.96
CA GLU A 175 16.56 20.50 8.84
C GLU A 175 17.50 19.41 9.39
N ASN A 176 16.95 18.25 9.77
CA ASN A 176 17.69 17.16 10.42
C ASN A 176 17.44 15.78 9.77
N PRO A 177 17.73 15.60 8.47
CA PRO A 177 17.34 14.38 7.73
C PRO A 177 18.07 13.12 8.20
N LEU A 178 19.28 13.23 8.75
CA LEU A 178 20.04 12.08 9.25
C LEU A 178 19.44 11.50 10.53
N ASP A 179 18.90 12.36 11.39
CA ASP A 179 18.38 11.98 12.70
C ASP A 179 16.88 11.67 12.66
N PHE A 180 16.12 12.45 11.89
CA PHE A 180 14.66 12.37 11.83
C PHE A 180 14.23 11.92 10.43
N ASN A 181 14.33 10.61 10.18
CA ASN A 181 13.83 9.99 8.97
C ASN A 181 13.27 8.60 9.24
N ARG A 182 12.28 8.20 8.43
CA ARG A 182 11.78 6.82 8.37
C ARG A 182 11.36 6.46 6.97
N GLY A 183 11.72 5.25 6.55
CA GLY A 183 11.20 4.61 5.36
C GLY A 183 10.00 3.72 5.68
N TYR A 184 8.93 3.84 4.89
CA TYR A 184 7.73 3.01 4.94
C TYR A 184 7.65 2.20 3.66
N SER A 185 7.76 0.89 3.77
CA SER A 185 7.75 -0.06 2.67
C SER A 185 6.34 -0.23 2.12
N TYR A 186 6.17 -0.18 0.79
CA TYR A 186 4.88 -0.58 0.20
C TYR A 186 4.56 -2.04 0.49
N LYS A 187 5.61 -2.87 0.62
CA LYS A 187 5.46 -4.31 0.80
C LYS A 187 5.19 -4.67 2.25
N GLU A 188 5.91 -4.07 3.19
CA GLU A 188 5.92 -4.50 4.60
C GLU A 188 4.96 -3.68 5.47
N ASP A 189 4.83 -2.39 5.20
CA ASP A 189 4.00 -1.48 5.99
C ASP A 189 2.60 -1.32 5.37
N TRP A 190 1.57 -1.35 6.22
CA TRP A 190 0.19 -1.20 5.79
C TRP A 190 -0.12 0.26 5.43
N ASN A 191 -0.90 0.45 4.38
CA ASN A 191 -1.36 1.77 3.94
C ASN A 191 -0.25 2.78 3.58
N THR A 192 0.98 2.33 3.28
CA THR A 192 2.08 3.21 2.84
C THR A 192 1.69 4.12 1.67
N PHE A 193 0.93 3.62 0.70
CA PHE A 193 0.48 4.45 -0.42
C PHE A 193 -0.60 5.48 0.00
N VAL A 194 -1.50 5.10 0.92
CA VAL A 194 -2.48 6.02 1.53
C VAL A 194 -1.74 7.12 2.29
N LEU A 195 -0.78 6.77 3.14
CA LEU A 195 0.05 7.70 3.92
C LEU A 195 0.74 8.72 3.02
N TYR A 196 1.37 8.24 1.93
CA TYR A 196 2.03 9.11 0.95
C TYR A 196 1.07 10.10 0.31
N GLU A 197 -0.08 9.63 -0.19
CA GLU A 197 -1.04 10.49 -0.86
C GLU A 197 -1.64 11.51 0.13
N VAL A 198 -1.93 11.13 1.38
CA VAL A 198 -2.44 12.06 2.39
C VAL A 198 -1.42 13.16 2.70
N ILE A 199 -0.18 12.80 3.05
CA ILE A 199 0.84 13.80 3.39
C ILE A 199 1.18 14.69 2.19
N ARG A 200 1.26 14.12 0.98
CA ARG A 200 1.50 14.91 -0.24
C ARG A 200 0.41 15.97 -0.44
N ASN A 201 -0.86 15.58 -0.34
CA ASN A 201 -1.98 16.51 -0.52
C ASN A 201 -1.98 17.61 0.56
N ILE A 202 -1.71 17.27 1.81
CA ILE A 202 -1.61 18.27 2.89
C ILE A 202 -0.50 19.28 2.60
N LEU A 203 0.66 18.83 2.12
CA LEU A 203 1.78 19.70 1.77
C LEU A 203 1.51 20.58 0.56
N GLU A 204 0.91 20.02 -0.49
CA GLU A 204 0.51 20.77 -1.69
C GLU A 204 -0.48 21.88 -1.32
N ASN A 205 -1.51 21.59 -0.52
CA ASN A 205 -2.49 22.57 -0.06
C ASN A 205 -1.87 23.65 0.85
N LYS A 206 -0.93 23.28 1.73
CA LYS A 206 -0.24 24.26 2.58
C LYS A 206 0.70 25.17 1.79
N ASN A 207 1.31 24.70 0.69
CA ASN A 207 2.14 25.53 -0.17
C ASN A 207 1.29 26.51 -1.00
N ILE A 208 0.13 26.09 -1.50
CA ILE A 208 -0.81 26.97 -2.21
C ILE A 208 -1.33 28.10 -1.30
N ASN A 209 -1.48 27.84 0.01
CA ASN A 209 -1.95 28.83 0.98
C ASN A 209 -0.83 29.76 1.53
N ASN A 210 0.43 29.56 1.13
CA ASN A 210 1.56 30.39 1.56
C ASN A 210 2.04 31.38 0.47
N ASP A 211 1.41 31.38 -0.71
CA ASP A 211 1.57 32.38 -1.78
C ASP A 211 0.41 33.41 -1.73
#